data_AF-A0A662MA59-F1
#
_entry.id   AF-A0A662MA59-F1
#
_cell.length_a   1.000
_cell.length_b   1.000
_cell.length_c   1.000
_cell.angle_alpha   90.00
_cell.angle_beta   90.00
_cell.angle_gamma   90.00
#
_symmetry.space_group_name_H-M   'P 1'
#
loop_
_entity.id
_entity.type
_entity.pdbx_description
1 polymer ?
#
loop_
_entity_poly.entity_id
_entity_poly.type
_entity_poly.pdbx_seq_one_letter_code
_entity_poly.pdbx_strand_id
1 'polypeptide(L)'
;MIYEVIGTIYKPTGNMLTDNEGNEYPEMEPVEGYHVNALDLSDEDRQKLEPYIIQPETPYCVFAGREKDTVFLRFNSREEWISLGYEKVEEEL
;
A
#
# COMPACT_ATOMS: atom_id res chain seq x y z
N MET A 1 10.72 -0.97 -13.30
CA MET A 1 9.59 -0.87 -12.36
C MET A 1 9.44 0.57 -11.87
N ILE A 2 8.22 1.09 -11.93
CA ILE A 2 7.79 2.31 -11.22
C ILE A 2 7.05 1.84 -9.97
N TYR A 3 7.26 2.46 -8.82
CA TYR A 3 6.55 2.11 -7.59
C TYR A 3 6.05 3.36 -6.85
N GLU A 4 5.00 3.18 -6.07
CA GLU A 4 4.43 4.17 -5.16
C GLU A 4 4.20 3.51 -3.80
N VAL A 5 4.85 4.06 -2.77
CA VAL A 5 4.68 3.60 -1.39
C VAL A 5 3.42 4.24 -0.82
N ILE A 6 2.42 3.41 -0.53
CA ILE A 6 1.16 3.83 0.10
C ILE A 6 1.28 3.73 1.61
N GLY A 7 1.92 2.66 2.09
CA GLY A 7 2.09 2.35 3.50
C GLY A 7 0.84 1.74 4.14
N THR A 8 0.54 2.12 5.38
CA THR A 8 -0.65 1.64 6.08
C THR A 8 -1.88 2.39 5.57
N ILE A 9 -2.84 1.66 5.02
CA ILE A 9 -4.12 2.21 4.59
C ILE A 9 -5.07 2.18 5.78
N TYR A 10 -5.89 3.23 5.98
CA TYR A 10 -6.95 3.24 6.99
C TYR A 10 -8.31 3.32 6.31
N LYS A 11 -9.28 2.55 6.81
CA LYS A 11 -10.65 2.55 6.31
C LYS A 11 -11.66 2.79 7.44
N PRO A 12 -12.81 3.41 7.16
CA PRO A 12 -13.88 3.52 8.14
C PRO A 12 -14.39 2.13 8.56
N THR A 13 -14.66 1.95 9.85
CA THR A 13 -15.27 0.71 10.38
C THR A 13 -16.78 0.65 10.14
N GLY A 14 -17.39 1.82 9.91
CA GLY A 14 -18.85 2.01 9.87
C GLY A 14 -19.43 2.56 11.17
N ASN A 15 -18.65 2.60 12.25
CA ASN A 15 -19.01 3.30 13.48
C ASN A 15 -18.64 4.79 13.41
N MET A 16 -19.38 5.61 14.14
CA MET A 16 -19.05 7.03 14.37
C MET A 16 -18.55 7.18 15.81
N LEU A 17 -17.50 7.97 15.99
CA LEU A 17 -17.00 8.43 17.27
C LEU A 17 -17.42 9.89 17.48
N THR A 18 -17.51 10.31 18.73
CA THR A 18 -17.81 11.69 19.12
C THR A 18 -16.68 12.23 19.97
N ASP A 19 -16.17 13.41 19.64
CA ASP A 19 -15.16 14.09 20.46
C ASP A 19 -15.79 14.85 21.65
N ASN A 20 -14.95 15.48 22.47
CA ASN A 20 -15.38 16.23 23.65
C ASN A 20 -16.18 17.50 23.32
N GLU A 21 -16.15 17.97 22.07
CA GLU A 21 -16.88 19.14 21.59
C GLU A 21 -18.23 18.74 20.95
N GLY A 22 -18.51 17.43 20.86
CA GLY A 22 -19.72 16.88 20.26
C GLY A 22 -19.64 16.69 18.74
N ASN A 23 -18.46 16.80 18.12
CA ASN A 23 -18.30 16.56 16.70
C ASN A 23 -18.21 15.05 16.42
N GLU A 24 -18.92 14.60 15.39
CA GLU A 24 -18.88 13.21 14.93
C GLU A 24 -17.83 13.01 13.83
N TYR A 25 -17.08 11.92 13.91
CA TYR A 25 -16.12 11.50 12.89
C TYR A 25 -16.12 9.97 12.77
N PRO A 26 -15.79 9.41 11.59
CA PRO A 26 -15.76 7.97 11.42
C PRO A 26 -14.64 7.35 12.27
N GLU A 27 -14.95 6.22 12.91
CA GLU A 27 -13.91 5.35 13.45
C GLU A 27 -13.12 4.74 12.29
N MET A 28 -11.79 4.79 12.38
CA MET A 28 -10.88 4.33 11.33
C MET A 28 -10.05 3.16 11.84
N GLU A 29 -9.95 2.09 11.05
CA GLU A 29 -9.09 0.94 11.34
C GLU A 29 -8.06 0.72 10.22
N PRO A 30 -6.85 0.25 10.57
CA PRO A 30 -5.83 -0.08 9.57
C PRO A 30 -6.25 -1.30 8.75
N VAL A 31 -6.08 -1.21 7.44
CA VAL A 31 -6.04 -2.36 6.55
C VAL A 31 -4.73 -3.10 6.81
N GLU A 32 -4.82 -4.41 7.00
CA GLU A 32 -3.67 -5.26 7.33
C GLU A 32 -2.52 -5.10 6.32
N GLY A 33 -1.30 -4.88 6.83
CA GLY A 33 -0.07 -4.85 6.05
C GLY A 33 0.40 -3.47 5.63
N TYR A 34 1.49 -3.47 4.86
CA TYR A 34 2.15 -2.31 4.29
C TYR A 34 2.07 -2.36 2.77
N HIS A 35 1.49 -1.34 2.15
CA HIS A 35 1.05 -1.41 0.77
C HIS A 35 1.95 -0.61 -0.17
N VAL A 36 2.26 -1.19 -1.31
CA VAL A 36 3.02 -0.55 -2.40
C VAL A 36 2.31 -0.88 -3.70
N ASN A 37 2.12 0.12 -4.55
CA ASN A 37 1.69 -0.11 -5.93
C ASN A 37 2.89 -0.09 -6.85
N ALA A 38 2.87 -0.93 -7.89
CA ALA A 38 3.93 -0.97 -8.88
C ALA A 38 3.38 -1.07 -10.32
N LEU A 39 4.16 -0.54 -11.27
CA LEU A 39 3.95 -0.63 -12.71
C LEU A 39 5.21 -1.13 -13.40
N ASP A 40 5.02 -1.67 -14.61
CA ASP A 40 6.09 -2.01 -15.54
C ASP A 40 7.17 -2.89 -14.87
N LEU A 41 6.73 -3.94 -14.18
CA LEU A 41 7.59 -4.96 -13.57
C LEU A 41 8.28 -5.75 -14.69
N SER A 42 9.60 -5.92 -14.57
CA SER A 42 10.33 -6.91 -15.37
C SER A 42 9.91 -8.33 -14.97
N ASP A 43 10.22 -9.34 -15.79
CA ASP A 43 9.95 -10.74 -15.43
C ASP A 43 10.70 -11.15 -14.15
N GLU A 44 11.92 -10.64 -13.95
CA GLU A 44 12.70 -10.84 -12.73
C GLU A 44 12.02 -10.22 -11.50
N ASP A 45 11.60 -8.95 -11.61
CA ASP A 45 10.88 -8.27 -10.53
C ASP A 45 9.56 -8.96 -10.22
N ARG A 46 8.83 -9.41 -11.25
CA ARG A 46 7.58 -10.14 -11.08
C ARG A 46 7.80 -11.44 -10.32
N GLN A 47 8.81 -12.23 -10.69
CA GLN A 47 9.13 -13.47 -9.98
C GLN A 47 9.50 -13.20 -8.51
N LYS A 48 10.28 -12.14 -8.25
CA LYS A 48 10.67 -11.75 -6.90
C LYS A 48 9.51 -11.23 -6.05
N LEU A 49 8.56 -10.53 -6.68
CA LEU A 49 7.43 -9.89 -6.01
C LEU A 49 6.17 -10.76 -5.92
N GLU A 50 6.11 -11.87 -6.67
CA GLU A 50 4.98 -12.81 -6.68
C GLU A 50 4.41 -13.13 -5.29
N PRO A 51 5.22 -13.38 -4.23
CA PRO A 51 4.70 -13.69 -2.90
C PRO A 51 3.93 -12.54 -2.24
N TYR A 52 4.12 -11.31 -2.73
CA TYR A 52 3.56 -10.08 -2.18
C TYR A 52 2.38 -9.55 -3.00
N ILE A 53 2.14 -10.09 -4.20
CA ILE A 53 1.06 -9.64 -5.07
C ILE A 53 -0.29 -10.01 -4.45
N ILE A 54 -1.15 -9.01 -4.30
CA ILE A 54 -2.54 -9.18 -3.88
C ILE A 54 -3.51 -8.71 -4.96
N GLN A 55 -4.74 -9.21 -4.91
CA GLN A 55 -5.84 -8.76 -5.76
C GLN A 55 -6.94 -8.18 -4.88
N PRO A 56 -6.89 -6.87 -4.57
CA PRO A 56 -7.96 -6.23 -3.81
C PRO A 56 -9.25 -6.19 -4.64
N GLU A 57 -10.38 -6.57 -4.03
CA GLU A 57 -11.69 -6.46 -4.69
C GLU A 57 -12.06 -5.00 -4.98
N THR A 58 -11.65 -4.08 -4.11
CA THR A 58 -11.80 -2.64 -4.28
C THR A 58 -10.49 -1.94 -3.92
N PRO A 59 -9.67 -1.55 -4.92
CA PRO A 59 -8.40 -0.88 -4.65
C PRO A 59 -8.62 0.53 -4.12
N TYR A 60 -7.90 0.90 -3.06
CA TYR A 60 -7.95 2.23 -2.46
C TYR A 60 -7.15 3.29 -3.23
N CYS A 61 -6.09 2.86 -3.92
CA CYS A 61 -5.19 3.73 -4.67
C CYS A 61 -4.76 2.99 -5.94
N VAL A 62 -4.75 3.68 -7.07
CA VAL A 62 -4.35 3.18 -8.38
C VAL A 62 -3.60 4.26 -9.13
N PHE A 63 -2.69 3.87 -10.02
CA PHE A 63 -2.06 4.83 -10.91
C PHE A 63 -3.09 5.38 -11.91
N ALA A 64 -3.15 6.71 -12.03
CA ALA A 64 -4.13 7.39 -12.87
C ALA A 64 -4.07 6.90 -14.33
N GLY A 65 -5.18 6.33 -14.82
CA GLY A 65 -5.29 5.81 -16.19
C GLY A 65 -4.53 4.50 -16.44
N ARG A 66 -4.01 3.84 -15.39
CA ARG A 66 -3.28 2.57 -15.44
C ARG A 66 -3.88 1.56 -14.45
N GLU A 67 -5.19 1.62 -14.22
CA GLU A 67 -5.88 0.81 -13.21
C GLU A 67 -5.72 -0.69 -13.48
N LYS A 68 -5.72 -1.09 -14.76
CA LYS A 68 -5.56 -2.49 -15.19
C LYS A 68 -4.12 -3.01 -15.09
N ASP A 69 -3.15 -2.11 -15.11
CA ASP A 69 -1.73 -2.46 -15.12
C ASP A 69 -1.11 -2.35 -13.72
N THR A 70 -1.84 -1.76 -12.78
CA THR A 70 -1.39 -1.58 -11.39
C THR A 70 -1.24 -2.95 -10.72
N VAL A 71 -0.03 -3.24 -10.27
CA VAL A 71 0.26 -4.39 -9.41
C VAL A 71 0.18 -3.92 -7.96
N PHE A 72 -0.69 -4.54 -7.18
CA PHE A 72 -0.86 -4.26 -5.76
C PHE A 72 0.02 -5.21 -4.95
N LEU A 73 0.89 -4.65 -4.11
CA LEU A 73 1.79 -5.40 -3.26
C LEU A 73 1.43 -5.17 -1.79
N ARG A 74 1.47 -6.23 -1.00
CA ARG A 74 1.28 -6.19 0.45
C ARG A 74 2.44 -6.87 1.16
N PHE A 75 3.12 -6.09 1.99
CA PHE A 75 4.20 -6.53 2.87
C PHE A 75 3.71 -6.54 4.32
N ASN A 76 4.49 -7.14 5.21
CA ASN A 76 4.23 -7.07 6.66
C ASN A 76 4.66 -5.71 7.24
N SER A 77 5.72 -5.09 6.68
CA SER A 77 6.22 -3.79 7.13
C SER A 77 7.01 -3.06 6.03
N ARG A 78 7.41 -1.80 6.30
CA ARG A 78 8.26 -1.02 5.39
C ARG A 78 9.66 -1.64 5.27
N GLU A 79 10.20 -2.18 6.36
CA GLU A 79 11.53 -2.80 6.38
C GLU A 79 11.60 -4.01 5.45
N GLU A 80 10.52 -4.78 5.34
CA GLU A 80 10.44 -5.87 4.37
C GLU A 80 10.54 -5.35 2.94
N TRP A 81 9.84 -4.28 2.59
CA TRP A 81 9.94 -3.63 1.28
C TRP A 81 11.36 -3.08 1.01
N ILE A 82 11.95 -2.38 1.98
CA ILE A 82 13.32 -1.85 1.87
C ILE A 82 14.33 -2.98 1.68
N SER A 83 14.15 -4.11 2.37
CA SER A 83 15.06 -5.27 2.27
C SER A 83 15.16 -5.86 0.87
N LEU A 84 14.15 -5.62 0.01
CA LEU A 84 14.19 -6.01 -1.40
C LEU A 84 15.09 -5.11 -2.25
N GLY A 85 15.58 -3.99 -1.72
CA GLY A 85 16.53 -3.08 -2.37
C GLY A 85 15.92 -2.16 -3.42
N TYR A 86 14.59 -2.00 -3.44
CA TYR A 86 13.91 -1.11 -4.40
C TYR A 86 13.87 0.35 -3.94
N GLU A 87 13.66 0.58 -2.64
CA GLU A 87 13.67 1.91 -2.04
C GLU A 87 15.03 2.21 -1.41
N LYS A 88 15.66 3.33 -1.81
CA LYS A 88 16.89 3.82 -1.18
C LYS A 88 16.54 4.76 -0.03
N VAL A 89 17.13 4.51 1.14
CA VAL A 89 17.00 5.37 2.31
C VAL A 89 18.12 6.41 2.27
N GLU A 90 17.81 7.69 2.52
CA GLU A 90 18.77 8.81 2.40
C GLU A 90 20.02 8.67 3.28
N GLU A 91 20.01 7.81 4.31
CA GLU A 91 21.15 7.56 5.19
C GLU A 91 22.32 6.81 4.53
N GLU A 92 22.19 6.39 3.27
CA GLU A 92 23.23 5.72 2.48
C GLU A 92 23.88 6.60 1.38
N LEU A 93 23.68 7.93 1.41
CA LEU A 93 24.25 8.90 0.45
C LEU A 93 25.41 9.73 1.01
#